data_AF-A0A372LM18-F1
#
_entry.id   AF-A0A372LM18-F1
#
_cell.length_a   1.000
_cell.length_b   1.000
_cell.length_c   1.000
_cell.angle_alpha   90.00
_cell.angle_beta   90.00
_cell.angle_gamma   90.00
#
_symmetry.space_group_name_H-M   'P 1'
#
loop_
_entity.id
_entity.type
_entity.pdbx_description
1 polymer ?
#
loop_
_entity_poly.entity_id
_entity_poly.type
_entity_poly.pdbx_seq_one_letter_code
_entity_poly.pdbx_strand_id
1 'polypeptide(L)'
;MANEKFEWGFKKVSVWLVILLTAVTLGAYLGYWFLKERETLKTADKRRLIPVKVWWVFTVLLGISFLHNFIGGAVFTPYGNALFTSFDVIFSFYFLGLLYYSVFRVRDLLEDRYQEDIFKPWLLVLFHVWYLQFKINRLEGTGNEKQSFKEAVAK
;
A
#
# COMPACT_ATOMS: atom_id res chain seq x y z
N MET A 1 34.89 -2.41 1.32
CA MET A 1 33.86 -2.46 0.26
C MET A 1 32.65 -1.73 0.79
N ALA A 2 32.11 -0.78 0.03
CA ALA A 2 31.24 0.28 0.50
C ALA A 2 30.02 -0.21 1.29
N ASN A 3 29.85 0.31 2.51
CA ASN A 3 28.58 0.32 3.23
C ASN A 3 27.62 1.21 2.42
N GLU A 4 26.89 0.64 1.46
CA GLU A 4 25.72 1.30 0.91
C GLU A 4 24.71 1.44 2.05
N LYS A 5 24.55 2.67 2.56
CA LYS A 5 23.46 3.05 3.47
C LYS A 5 22.15 2.71 2.79
N PHE A 6 21.57 1.55 3.12
CA PHE A 6 20.33 1.13 2.50
C PHE A 6 19.13 1.71 3.26
N GLU A 7 18.92 3.00 3.07
CA GLU A 7 17.66 3.63 3.42
C GLU A 7 16.67 3.32 2.30
N TRP A 8 15.69 2.47 2.57
CA TRP A 8 14.52 2.42 1.70
C TRP A 8 13.96 3.85 1.65
N GLY A 9 13.72 4.36 0.45
CA GLY A 9 12.95 5.61 0.29
C GLY A 9 11.47 5.46 0.69
N PHE A 10 11.11 4.40 1.41
CA PHE A 10 9.78 4.27 2.01
C PHE A 10 9.73 5.25 3.17
N LYS A 11 8.75 6.14 3.14
CA LYS A 11 8.60 7.07 4.24
C LYS A 11 8.03 6.29 5.42
N LYS A 12 8.68 6.34 6.60
CA LYS A 12 8.07 5.81 7.82
C LYS A 12 6.72 6.48 8.05
N VAL A 13 5.67 5.67 8.07
CA VAL A 13 4.31 6.09 8.41
C VAL A 13 3.84 5.21 9.57
N SER A 14 3.27 5.84 10.61
CA SER A 14 2.63 5.10 11.69
C SER A 14 1.53 4.18 11.14
N VAL A 15 1.59 2.90 11.49
CA VAL A 15 0.59 1.90 11.06
C VAL A 15 -0.81 2.32 11.55
N TRP A 16 -0.89 2.89 12.75
CA TRP A 16 -2.14 3.42 13.30
C TRP A 16 -2.74 4.53 12.43
N LEU A 17 -1.89 5.44 11.92
CA LEU A 17 -2.35 6.47 10.99
C LEU A 17 -2.86 5.86 9.70
N VAL A 18 -2.19 4.85 9.14
CA VAL A 18 -2.64 4.16 7.93
C VAL A 18 -4.00 3.51 8.14
N ILE A 19 -4.21 2.83 9.26
CA ILE A 19 -5.50 2.22 9.62
C ILE A 19 -6.58 3.29 9.75
N LEU A 20 -6.31 4.38 10.47
CA LEU A 20 -7.25 5.48 10.63
C LEU A 20 -7.60 6.14 9.29
N LEU A 21 -6.62 6.44 8.46
CA LEU A 21 -6.80 7.04 7.14
C LEU A 21 -7.59 6.12 6.21
N THR A 22 -7.33 4.81 6.25
CA THR A 22 -8.11 3.84 5.45
C THR A 22 -9.56 3.74 5.92
N ALA A 23 -9.82 3.77 7.23
CA ALA A 23 -11.19 3.81 7.76
C ALA A 23 -11.92 5.10 7.37
N VAL A 24 -11.30 6.26 7.56
CA VAL A 24 -11.90 7.57 7.27
C VAL A 24 -12.17 7.77 5.78
N THR A 25 -11.31 7.23 4.91
CA THR A 25 -11.44 7.36 3.46
C THR A 25 -12.14 6.18 2.77
N LEU A 26 -12.77 5.29 3.55
CA LEU A 26 -13.43 4.07 3.05
C LEU A 26 -12.53 3.24 2.11
N GLY A 27 -11.23 3.16 2.43
CA GLY A 27 -10.23 2.41 1.67
C GLY A 27 -9.56 3.18 0.54
N ALA A 28 -9.99 4.40 0.18
CA ALA A 28 -9.33 5.20 -0.88
C ALA A 28 -7.85 5.49 -0.57
N TYR A 29 -7.49 5.62 0.70
CA TYR A 29 -6.10 5.78 1.12
C TYR A 29 -5.20 4.61 0.69
N LEU A 30 -5.71 3.38 0.56
CA LEU A 30 -4.91 2.24 0.08
C LEU A 30 -4.38 2.52 -1.34
N GLY A 31 -5.22 3.09 -2.21
CA GLY A 31 -4.82 3.49 -3.55
C GLY A 31 -3.79 4.62 -3.54
N TYR A 32 -4.02 5.63 -2.70
CA TYR A 32 -3.05 6.70 -2.50
C TYR A 32 -1.69 6.17 -2.01
N TRP A 33 -1.67 5.19 -1.10
CA TRP A 33 -0.42 4.61 -0.58
C TRP A 33 0.41 3.97 -1.70
N PHE A 34 -0.22 3.17 -2.57
CA PHE A 34 0.48 2.57 -3.72
C PHE A 34 1.00 3.62 -4.71
N LEU A 35 0.25 4.71 -4.92
CA LEU A 35 0.68 5.82 -5.77
C LEU A 35 1.83 6.63 -5.15
N LYS A 36 1.80 6.83 -3.84
CA LYS A 36 2.84 7.56 -3.11
C LYS A 36 4.18 6.82 -3.14
N GLU A 37 4.13 5.49 -2.98
CA GLU A 37 5.33 4.66 -2.90
C GLU A 37 5.76 4.11 -4.28
N ARG A 38 5.13 4.61 -5.36
CA ARG A 38 5.38 4.18 -6.75
C ARG A 38 6.83 4.30 -7.18
N GLU A 39 7.54 5.35 -6.77
CA GLU A 39 8.92 5.59 -7.23
C GLU A 39 9.87 4.59 -6.57
N THR A 40 9.63 4.30 -5.28
CA THR A 40 10.40 3.30 -4.54
C THR A 40 10.10 1.90 -5.04
N LEU A 41 8.83 1.59 -5.34
CA LEU A 41 8.43 0.33 -5.97
C LEU A 41 8.99 0.19 -7.39
N LYS A 42 8.98 1.24 -8.20
CA LYS A 42 9.54 1.23 -9.57
C LYS A 42 11.05 1.05 -9.60
N THR A 43 11.75 1.53 -8.57
CA THR A 43 13.20 1.34 -8.41
C THR A 43 13.52 -0.09 -7.93
N ALA A 44 12.67 -0.67 -7.07
CA ALA A 44 12.81 -2.04 -6.61
C ALA A 44 12.37 -3.07 -7.67
N ASP A 45 11.32 -2.77 -8.42
CA ASP A 45 10.71 -3.65 -9.41
C ASP A 45 11.29 -3.43 -10.82
N LYS A 46 12.45 -4.04 -11.07
CA LYS A 46 13.09 -4.04 -12.41
C LYS A 46 12.17 -4.61 -13.51
N ARG A 47 11.14 -5.38 -13.16
CA ARG A 47 10.24 -6.05 -14.11
C ARG A 47 8.92 -5.30 -14.37
N ARG A 48 8.67 -4.18 -13.67
CA ARG A 48 7.43 -3.37 -13.80
C ARG A 48 6.14 -4.20 -13.69
N LEU A 49 6.10 -5.11 -12.73
CA LEU A 49 4.99 -6.04 -12.52
C LEU A 49 3.82 -5.38 -11.79
N ILE A 50 4.05 -4.28 -11.07
CA ILE A 50 2.96 -3.51 -10.44
C ILE A 50 2.38 -2.50 -11.45
N PRO A 51 1.11 -2.63 -11.86
CA PRO A 51 0.51 -1.76 -12.86
C PRO A 51 0.08 -0.41 -12.24
N VAL A 52 1.04 0.51 -12.05
CA VAL A 52 0.82 1.83 -11.42
C VAL A 52 -0.29 2.64 -12.12
N LYS A 53 -0.44 2.52 -13.44
CA LYS A 53 -1.51 3.20 -14.19
C LYS A 53 -2.90 2.76 -13.74
N VAL A 54 -3.07 1.47 -13.45
CA VAL A 54 -4.35 0.91 -13.00
C VAL A 54 -4.67 1.43 -11.60
N TRP A 55 -3.68 1.51 -10.71
CA TRP A 55 -3.83 2.13 -9.40
C TRP A 55 -4.30 3.59 -9.46
N TRP A 56 -3.84 4.35 -10.45
CA TRP A 56 -4.30 5.73 -10.63
C TRP A 56 -5.80 5.78 -10.95
N VAL A 57 -6.26 4.96 -11.89
CA VAL A 57 -7.68 4.86 -12.27
C VAL A 57 -8.54 4.46 -11.06
N PHE A 58 -8.15 3.41 -10.34
CA PHE A 58 -8.91 2.94 -9.18
C PHE A 58 -8.91 3.94 -8.01
N THR A 59 -7.82 4.68 -7.80
CA THR A 59 -7.78 5.72 -6.75
C THR A 59 -8.74 6.86 -7.07
N VAL A 60 -8.79 7.29 -8.34
CA VAL A 60 -9.75 8.31 -8.78
C VAL A 60 -11.18 7.80 -8.65
N LEU A 61 -11.47 6.57 -9.08
CA LEU A 61 -12.79 5.96 -8.94
C LEU A 61 -13.22 5.87 -7.47
N LEU A 62 -12.35 5.40 -6.57
CA LEU A 62 -12.63 5.36 -5.13
C LEU A 62 -12.86 6.76 -4.55
N GLY A 63 -12.13 7.77 -5.02
CA GLY A 63 -12.37 9.16 -4.65
C GLY A 63 -13.75 9.66 -5.08
N ILE A 64 -14.20 9.29 -6.29
CA ILE A 64 -15.54 9.62 -6.78
C ILE A 64 -16.61 8.87 -5.97
N SER A 65 -16.41 7.58 -5.70
CA SER A 65 -17.32 6.79 -4.86
C SER A 65 -17.42 7.33 -3.44
N PHE A 66 -16.30 7.76 -2.87
CA PHE A 66 -16.27 8.43 -1.57
C PHE A 66 -17.12 9.70 -1.61
N LEU A 67 -16.91 10.60 -2.58
CA LEU A 67 -17.73 11.80 -2.74
C LEU A 67 -19.21 11.47 -2.95
N HIS A 68 -19.52 10.51 -3.80
CA HIS A 68 -20.89 10.06 -4.05
C HIS A 68 -21.56 9.54 -2.77
N ASN A 69 -20.83 8.91 -1.84
CA ASN A 69 -21.41 8.49 -0.57
C ASN A 69 -21.91 9.68 0.29
N PHE A 70 -21.25 10.85 0.19
CA PHE A 70 -21.62 12.06 0.94
C PHE A 70 -22.67 12.92 0.23
N ILE A 71 -22.56 13.10 -1.09
CA ILE A 71 -23.41 14.04 -1.85
C ILE A 71 -24.32 13.37 -2.88
N GLY A 72 -24.16 12.07 -3.13
CA GLY A 72 -24.87 11.34 -4.20
C GLY A 72 -26.37 11.34 -4.02
N GLY A 73 -26.86 11.19 -2.79
CA GLY A 73 -28.29 11.25 -2.49
C GLY A 73 -28.95 12.62 -2.74
N ALA A 74 -28.17 13.71 -2.77
CA ALA A 74 -28.66 15.05 -3.07
C ALA A 74 -28.59 15.40 -4.57
N VAL A 75 -27.69 14.75 -5.31
CA VAL A 75 -27.39 15.06 -6.71
C VAL A 75 -28.09 14.10 -7.68
N PHE A 76 -28.25 12.82 -7.31
CA PHE A 76 -28.79 11.79 -8.20
C PHE A 76 -30.23 11.43 -7.87
N THR A 77 -30.97 11.04 -8.92
CA THR A 77 -32.28 10.39 -8.75
C THR A 77 -32.10 9.00 -8.13
N PRO A 78 -33.16 8.40 -7.53
CA PRO A 78 -33.07 7.05 -6.95
C PRO A 78 -32.56 6.00 -7.95
N TYR A 79 -32.94 6.12 -9.22
CA TYR A 79 -32.46 5.24 -10.29
C TYR A 79 -30.97 5.44 -10.60
N GLY A 80 -30.51 6.70 -10.69
CA GLY A 80 -29.10 7.02 -10.89
C GLY A 80 -28.22 6.52 -9.74
N ASN A 81 -28.69 6.67 -8.50
CA ASN A 81 -28.01 6.18 -7.31
C ASN A 81 -27.86 4.65 -7.32
N ALA A 82 -28.91 3.92 -7.74
CA ALA A 82 -28.87 2.46 -7.85
C ALA A 82 -27.89 1.96 -8.92
N LEU A 83 -27.85 2.63 -10.08
CA LEU A 83 -26.86 2.34 -11.12
C LEU A 83 -25.43 2.59 -10.63
N PHE A 84 -25.18 3.75 -10.01
CA PHE A 84 -23.86 4.07 -9.48
C PHE A 84 -23.40 3.04 -8.44
N THR A 85 -24.31 2.67 -7.52
CA THR A 85 -24.03 1.64 -6.49
C THR A 85 -23.66 0.31 -7.14
N SER A 86 -24.35 -0.08 -8.23
CA SER A 86 -24.03 -1.32 -8.94
C SER A 86 -22.63 -1.29 -9.55
N PHE A 87 -22.25 -0.17 -10.18
CA PHE A 87 -20.89 0.03 -10.69
C PHE A 87 -19.85 0.01 -9.56
N ASP A 88 -20.13 0.70 -8.46
CA ASP A 88 -19.24 0.78 -7.30
C ASP A 88 -18.94 -0.59 -6.69
N VAL A 89 -19.95 -1.46 -6.59
CA VAL A 89 -19.77 -2.85 -6.14
C VAL A 89 -18.85 -3.62 -7.09
N ILE A 90 -19.09 -3.53 -8.41
CA ILE A 90 -18.25 -4.20 -9.41
C ILE A 90 -16.80 -3.71 -9.31
N PHE A 91 -16.59 -2.39 -9.27
CA PHE A 91 -15.26 -1.80 -9.14
C PHE A 91 -14.58 -2.18 -7.83
N SER A 92 -15.32 -2.29 -6.73
CA SER A 92 -14.78 -2.73 -5.44
C SER A 92 -14.20 -4.14 -5.49
N PHE A 93 -14.84 -5.08 -6.20
CA PHE A 93 -14.28 -6.42 -6.40
C PHE A 93 -13.00 -6.40 -7.24
N TYR A 94 -12.97 -5.63 -8.33
CA TYR A 94 -11.74 -5.46 -9.11
C TYR A 94 -10.62 -4.80 -8.31
N PHE A 95 -10.96 -3.79 -7.51
CA PHE A 95 -10.04 -3.11 -6.61
C PHE A 95 -9.42 -4.10 -5.61
N LEU A 96 -10.24 -4.96 -5.02
CA LEU A 96 -9.77 -5.97 -4.07
C LEU A 96 -8.78 -6.95 -4.73
N GLY A 97 -9.08 -7.39 -5.95
CA GLY A 97 -8.16 -8.23 -6.73
C GLY A 97 -6.83 -7.52 -7.02
N LEU A 98 -6.88 -6.26 -7.44
CA LEU A 98 -5.69 -5.43 -7.68
C LEU A 98 -4.88 -5.21 -6.40
N LEU A 99 -5.56 -4.96 -5.28
CA LEU A 99 -4.97 -4.76 -3.96
C LEU A 99 -4.16 -6.00 -3.56
N TYR A 100 -4.78 -7.18 -3.55
CA TYR A 100 -4.09 -8.41 -3.18
C TYR A 100 -2.95 -8.74 -4.13
N TYR A 101 -3.19 -8.66 -5.45
CA TYR A 101 -2.16 -8.90 -6.45
C TYR A 101 -0.93 -8.02 -6.19
N SER A 102 -1.14 -6.73 -5.95
CA SER A 102 -0.06 -5.79 -5.72
C SER A 102 0.62 -6.02 -4.37
N VAL A 103 -0.14 -6.30 -3.30
CA VAL A 103 0.40 -6.61 -1.96
C VAL A 103 1.31 -7.84 -2.00
N PHE A 104 0.88 -8.92 -2.65
CA PHE A 104 1.72 -10.11 -2.82
C PHE A 104 2.94 -9.83 -3.69
N ARG A 105 2.81 -8.99 -4.72
CA ARG A 105 3.97 -8.62 -5.55
C ARG A 105 4.99 -7.79 -4.78
N VAL A 106 4.54 -6.85 -3.95
CA VAL A 106 5.43 -6.05 -3.09
C VAL A 106 6.12 -6.96 -2.09
N ARG A 107 5.41 -7.95 -1.52
CA ARG A 107 5.99 -8.98 -0.67
C ARG A 107 7.10 -9.74 -1.38
N ASP A 108 6.83 -10.30 -2.56
CA ASP A 108 7.83 -11.06 -3.33
C ASP A 108 9.09 -10.21 -3.59
N LEU A 109 8.91 -8.93 -3.95
CA LEU A 109 10.01 -7.99 -4.18
C LEU A 109 10.83 -7.71 -2.91
N LEU A 110 10.17 -7.68 -1.75
CA LEU A 110 10.85 -7.52 -0.46
C LEU A 110 11.62 -8.79 -0.10
N GLU A 111 11.00 -9.97 -0.20
CA GLU A 111 11.63 -11.25 0.15
C GLU A 111 12.82 -11.58 -0.76
N ASP A 112 12.69 -11.36 -2.08
CA ASP A 112 13.78 -11.57 -3.05
C ASP A 112 15.00 -10.68 -2.73
N ARG A 113 14.77 -9.45 -2.25
CA ARG A 113 15.84 -8.51 -1.92
C ARG A 113 16.51 -8.79 -0.57
N TYR A 114 15.74 -9.23 0.43
CA TYR A 114 16.30 -9.58 1.75
C TYR A 114 16.82 -11.01 1.84
N GLN A 115 16.55 -11.84 0.82
CA GLN A 115 16.88 -13.28 0.80
C GLN A 115 16.35 -14.05 2.02
N GLU A 116 15.25 -13.58 2.61
CA GLU A 116 14.62 -14.17 3.78
C GLU A 116 13.10 -14.16 3.62
N ASP A 117 12.45 -15.24 4.08
CA ASP A 117 10.99 -15.37 4.16
C ASP A 117 10.46 -14.52 5.32
N ILE A 118 10.41 -13.21 5.09
CA ILE A 118 10.09 -12.22 6.11
C ILE A 118 8.57 -12.12 6.34
N PHE A 119 7.74 -12.41 5.33
CA PHE A 119 6.30 -12.17 5.37
C PHE A 119 5.50 -13.46 5.44
N LYS A 120 4.43 -13.46 6.26
CA LYS A 120 3.49 -14.59 6.34
C LYS A 120 2.30 -14.31 5.43
N PRO A 121 1.98 -15.19 4.44
CA PRO A 121 0.88 -14.99 3.49
C PRO A 121 -0.48 -14.70 4.15
N TRP A 122 -0.81 -15.42 5.22
CA TRP A 122 -2.10 -15.23 5.91
C TRP A 122 -2.25 -13.85 6.57
N LEU A 123 -1.15 -13.26 7.06
CA LEU A 123 -1.16 -11.89 7.61
C LEU A 123 -1.31 -10.85 6.51
N LEU A 124 -0.77 -11.09 5.32
CA LEU A 124 -0.99 -10.24 4.15
C LEU A 124 -2.44 -10.28 3.70
N VAL A 125 -3.12 -11.43 3.79
CA VAL A 125 -4.53 -11.52 3.43
C VAL A 125 -5.42 -10.76 4.42
N LEU A 126 -5.14 -10.84 5.72
CA LEU A 126 -5.96 -10.16 6.73
C LEU A 126 -5.67 -8.66 6.80
N PHE A 127 -4.40 -8.27 6.79
CA PHE A 127 -3.96 -6.91 7.10
C PHE A 127 -3.38 -6.15 5.91
N HIS A 128 -3.18 -6.81 4.76
CA HIS A 128 -2.79 -6.19 3.48
C HIS A 128 -1.65 -5.16 3.61
N VAL A 129 -1.94 -3.91 3.23
CA VAL A 129 -1.02 -2.76 3.27
C VAL A 129 -0.60 -2.43 4.70
N TRP A 130 -1.43 -2.68 5.71
CA TRP A 130 -1.08 -2.42 7.12
C TRP A 130 0.06 -3.32 7.59
N TYR A 131 0.02 -4.60 7.23
CA TYR A 131 1.08 -5.54 7.58
C TYR A 131 2.36 -5.27 6.79
N LEU A 132 2.24 -4.89 5.51
CA LEU A 132 3.36 -4.39 4.72
C LEU A 132 4.03 -3.21 5.40
N GLN A 133 3.27 -2.17 5.75
CA GLN A 133 3.79 -0.98 6.41
C GLN A 133 4.43 -1.31 7.76
N PHE A 134 3.80 -2.18 8.56
CA PHE A 134 4.35 -2.62 9.84
C PHE A 134 5.72 -3.28 9.68
N LYS A 135 5.85 -4.20 8.71
CA LYS A 135 7.10 -4.92 8.47
C LYS A 135 8.16 -4.00 7.88
N ILE A 136 7.83 -3.14 6.92
CA ILE A 136 8.74 -2.14 6.35
C ILE A 136 9.30 -1.24 7.47
N ASN A 137 8.42 -0.68 8.31
CA ASN A 137 8.83 0.17 9.43
C ASN A 137 9.77 -0.57 10.40
N ARG A 138 9.49 -1.86 10.66
CA ARG A 138 10.31 -2.68 11.56
C ARG A 138 11.68 -2.98 10.95
N LEU A 139 11.74 -3.32 9.65
CA LEU A 139 12.99 -3.61 8.94
C LEU A 139 13.93 -2.40 8.93
N GLU A 140 13.40 -1.20 8.66
CA GLU A 140 14.17 0.05 8.76
C GLU A 140 14.60 0.38 10.19
N GLY A 141 13.77 0.06 11.19
CA GLY A 141 14.12 0.20 12.61
C GLY A 141 15.30 -0.67 13.02
N THR A 142 15.25 -1.97 12.70
CA THR A 142 16.31 -2.93 13.03
C THR A 142 17.58 -2.73 12.20
N GLY A 143 17.49 -2.19 10.98
CA GLY A 143 18.65 -1.83 10.17
C GLY A 143 19.49 -0.74 10.84
N ASN A 144 18.82 0.31 11.33
CA ASN A 144 19.47 1.41 12.07
C ASN A 144 20.03 0.96 13.43
N GLU A 145 19.33 0.07 14.14
CA GLU A 145 19.75 -0.38 15.47
C GLU A 145 20.99 -1.31 15.41
N LYS A 146 21.02 -2.24 14.45
CA LYS A 146 22.21 -3.07 14.20
C LYS A 146 23.41 -2.27 13.70
N GLN A 147 23.18 -1.18 12.96
CA GLN A 147 24.25 -0.27 12.52
C GLN A 147 24.79 0.58 13.66
N SER A 148 23.92 1.17 14.50
CA SER A 148 24.32 1.94 15.68
C SER A 148 25.14 1.10 16.67
N PHE A 149 24.75 -0.17 16.89
CA PHE A 149 25.51 -1.07 17.75
C PHE A 149 26.90 -1.40 17.17
N LYS A 150 27.00 -1.63 15.85
CA LYS A 150 28.30 -1.87 15.19
C LYS A 150 29.21 -0.64 15.25
N GLU A 151 28.68 0.56 15.08
CA GLU A 151 29.46 1.81 15.18
C GLU A 151 29.90 2.11 16.62
N ALA A 152 29.07 1.76 17.62
CA ALA A 152 29.40 1.91 19.03
C ALA A 152 30.49 0.92 19.50
N VAL A 153 30.52 -0.28 18.91
CA VAL A 153 31.52 -1.32 19.23
C VAL A 153 32.83 -1.13 18.45
N ALA A 154 32.81 -0.37 17.35
CA ALA A 154 33.99 -0.06 16.55
C ALA A 154 34.77 1.19 17.03
N LYS A 155 34.35 1.81 18.12
CA LYS A 155 35.02 2.92 18.82
C LYS A 155 35.70 2.41 20.08
#